data_AF-A0A962ZQ32-F1
#
_entry.id   AF-A0A962ZQ32-F1
#
_cell.length_a   1.000
_cell.length_b   1.000
_cell.length_c   1.000
_cell.angle_alpha   90.00
_cell.angle_beta   90.00
_cell.angle_gamma   90.00
#
_symmetry.space_group_name_H-M   'P 1'
#
loop_
_entity.id
_entity.type
_entity.pdbx_description
1 polymer ?
#
loop_
_entity_poly.entity_id
_entity_poly.type
_entity_poly.pdbx_seq_one_letter_code
_entity_poly.pdbx_strand_id
1 'polypeptide(L)'
;GRKMSKSYKNTIPLFQSEKQLRKSINRIKTNLLEPGEPKDPDDSTVFQIWSAFAPPEETARMREAFLEGIAWGEAKKQLFELINGQLADARDNYQRLMNDPGHIENVLRSGALRAREQSSQLLARVREAVGIGAIR
;
A
#
# COMPACT_ATOMS: atom_id res chain seq x y z
N GLY A 1 4.83 -11.53 10.45
CA GLY A 1 3.56 -11.09 11.09
C GLY A 1 2.32 -11.62 10.37
N ARG A 2 1.09 -11.25 10.77
CA ARG A 2 -0.15 -11.63 10.04
C ARG A 2 -0.29 -10.83 8.73
N LYS A 3 -0.91 -11.41 7.70
CA LYS A 3 -1.29 -10.73 6.45
C LYS A 3 -1.99 -9.39 6.75
N MET A 4 -1.61 -8.35 6.02
CA MET A 4 -2.18 -7.02 6.18
C MET A 4 -3.65 -7.01 5.71
N SER A 5 -4.56 -6.50 6.54
CA SER A 5 -5.98 -6.38 6.25
C SER A 5 -6.62 -5.22 7.01
N LYS A 6 -7.53 -4.49 6.35
CA LYS A 6 -8.34 -3.45 7.00
C LYS A 6 -9.14 -4.01 8.19
N SER A 7 -9.65 -5.25 8.09
CA SER A 7 -10.42 -5.89 9.16
C SER A 7 -9.58 -6.20 10.40
N TYR A 8 -8.29 -6.49 10.22
CA TYR A 8 -7.36 -6.78 11.32
C TYR A 8 -6.76 -5.52 11.95
N LYS A 9 -7.06 -4.33 11.40
CA LYS A 9 -6.52 -3.04 11.85
C LYS A 9 -4.98 -3.04 11.95
N ASN A 10 -4.31 -3.80 11.07
CA ASN A 10 -2.85 -3.95 11.00
C ASN A 10 -2.25 -3.33 9.73
N THR A 11 -2.93 -2.33 9.16
CA THR A 11 -2.52 -1.66 7.91
C THR A 11 -1.56 -0.51 8.14
N ILE A 12 -0.67 -0.28 7.18
CA ILE A 12 0.09 0.97 7.06
C ILE A 12 -0.61 1.86 6.02
N PRO A 13 -1.12 3.04 6.38
CA PRO A 13 -1.84 3.91 5.46
C PRO A 13 -0.86 4.64 4.53
N LEU A 14 -1.04 4.50 3.22
CA LEU A 14 -0.10 5.04 2.21
C LEU A 14 -0.20 6.56 2.06
N PHE A 15 -1.40 7.09 1.81
CA PHE A 15 -1.62 8.51 1.49
C PHE A 15 -2.08 9.36 2.68
N GLN A 16 -1.79 8.89 3.90
CA GLN A 16 -2.00 9.69 5.10
C GLN A 16 -0.82 10.64 5.33
N SER A 17 -0.96 11.53 6.31
CA SER A 17 0.11 12.45 6.71
C SER A 17 1.36 11.68 7.16
N GLU A 18 2.54 12.30 7.03
CA GLU A 18 3.80 11.71 7.49
C GLU A 18 3.74 11.28 8.97
N LYS A 19 3.08 12.09 9.80
CA LYS A 19 2.87 11.81 11.22
C LYS A 19 2.10 10.51 11.43
N GLN A 20 1.07 10.26 10.63
CA GLN A 20 0.27 9.04 10.69
C GLN A 20 1.01 7.82 10.13
N LEU A 21 1.79 8.00 9.06
CA LEU A 21 2.67 6.96 8.51
C LEU A 21 3.70 6.52 9.57
N ARG A 22 4.43 7.47 10.15
CA ARG A 22 5.41 7.23 11.22
C ARG A 22 4.78 6.53 12.42
N LYS A 23 3.59 6.98 12.86
CA LYS A 23 2.85 6.33 13.94
C LYS A 23 2.51 4.88 13.60
N SER A 24 2.12 4.60 12.36
CA SER A 24 1.78 3.25 11.91
C SER A 24 3.01 2.33 11.88
N ILE A 25 4.15 2.82 11.39
CA ILE A 25 5.43 2.08 11.37
C ILE A 25 5.93 1.81 12.80
N ASN A 26 5.83 2.78 13.70
CA ASN A 26 6.24 2.59 15.09
C ASN A 26 5.44 1.49 15.82
N ARG A 27 4.18 1.26 15.40
CA ARG A 27 3.30 0.22 15.95
C ARG A 27 3.59 -1.19 15.43
N ILE A 28 4.50 -1.37 14.47
CA ILE A 28 4.92 -2.70 14.04
C ILE A 28 5.46 -3.45 15.25
N LYS A 29 4.90 -4.64 15.52
CA LYS A 29 5.32 -5.47 16.65
C LYS A 29 6.73 -6.01 16.40
N THR A 30 7.57 -5.91 17.42
CA THR A 30 8.93 -6.45 17.49
C THR A 30 9.08 -7.26 18.78
N ASN A 31 10.25 -7.86 19.02
CA ASN A 31 10.56 -8.58 20.25
C ASN A 31 11.33 -7.69 21.24
N LEU A 32 11.82 -8.28 22.34
CA LEU A 32 12.54 -7.60 23.42
C LEU A 32 14.06 -7.54 23.22
N LEU A 33 14.58 -7.97 22.07
CA LEU A 33 16.03 -7.94 21.81
C LEU A 33 16.55 -6.50 21.86
N GLU A 34 17.63 -6.30 22.62
CA GLU A 34 18.26 -5.02 22.86
C GLU A 34 19.09 -4.54 21.65
N PRO A 35 19.46 -3.24 21.60
CA PRO A 35 20.48 -2.77 20.67
C PRO A 35 21.80 -3.53 20.86
N GLY A 36 22.43 -3.96 19.77
CA GLY A 36 23.65 -4.78 19.79
C GLY A 36 23.38 -6.29 19.81
N GLU A 37 22.17 -6.73 20.16
CA GLU A 37 21.80 -8.15 20.04
C GLU A 37 21.38 -8.48 18.60
N PRO A 38 21.97 -9.51 17.97
CA PRO A 38 21.60 -9.97 16.63
C PRO A 38 20.11 -10.26 16.50
N LYS A 39 19.51 -9.85 15.37
CA LYS A 39 18.08 -10.01 15.08
C LYS A 39 17.91 -10.87 13.84
N ASP A 40 17.03 -11.86 13.91
CA ASP A 40 16.66 -12.67 12.75
C ASP A 40 15.83 -11.83 11.75
N PRO A 41 16.34 -11.56 10.53
CA PRO A 41 15.60 -10.83 9.51
C PRO A 41 14.35 -11.58 9.02
N ASP A 42 14.36 -12.92 9.04
CA ASP A 42 13.31 -13.74 8.45
C ASP A 42 12.06 -13.80 9.36
N ASP A 43 12.22 -13.64 10.68
CA ASP A 43 11.13 -13.49 11.65
C ASP A 43 10.65 -12.02 11.81
N SER A 44 11.41 -11.06 11.29
CA SER A 44 11.13 -9.63 11.45
C SER A 44 10.09 -9.11 10.46
N THR A 45 8.94 -8.66 10.97
CA THR A 45 7.95 -7.94 10.13
C THR A 45 8.48 -6.59 9.65
N VAL A 46 9.40 -5.95 10.40
CA VAL A 46 10.04 -4.70 9.97
C VAL A 46 10.91 -4.97 8.73
N PHE A 47 11.67 -6.06 8.74
CA PHE A 47 12.54 -6.45 7.63
C PHE A 47 11.74 -6.89 6.40
N GLN A 48 10.69 -7.70 6.59
CA GLN A 48 9.78 -8.11 5.51
C GLN A 48 9.16 -6.91 4.78
N ILE A 49 8.79 -5.86 5.53
CA ILE A 49 8.27 -4.63 4.91
C ILE A 49 9.41 -3.86 4.24
N TRP A 50 10.58 -3.72 4.86
CA TRP A 50 11.75 -3.10 4.23
C TRP A 50 12.05 -3.71 2.86
N SER A 51 12.15 -5.04 2.78
CA SER A 51 12.44 -5.77 1.54
C SER A 51 11.38 -5.60 0.44
N ALA A 52 10.17 -5.17 0.79
CA ALA A 52 9.11 -4.89 -0.19
C ALA A 52 9.23 -3.51 -0.85
N PHE A 53 10.02 -2.59 -0.26
CA PHE A 53 10.22 -1.23 -0.76
C PHE A 53 11.66 -0.95 -1.18
N ALA A 54 12.64 -1.62 -0.56
CA ALA A 54 14.05 -1.38 -0.79
C ALA A 54 14.57 -2.15 -2.03
N PRO A 55 15.54 -1.60 -2.77
CA PRO A 55 16.26 -2.36 -3.78
C PRO A 55 17.07 -3.52 -3.15
N PRO A 56 17.54 -4.48 -3.95
CA PRO A 56 18.27 -5.65 -3.44
C PRO A 56 19.50 -5.29 -2.60
N GLU A 57 20.24 -4.25 -3.00
CA GLU A 57 21.44 -3.76 -2.30
C GLU A 57 21.13 -3.23 -0.89
N GLU A 58 20.12 -2.36 -0.76
CA GLU A 58 19.65 -1.84 0.53
C GLU A 58 19.00 -2.92 1.39
N THR A 59 18.39 -3.92 0.76
CA THR A 59 17.85 -5.10 1.46
C THR A 59 18.98 -5.93 2.07
N ALA A 60 20.07 -6.15 1.32
CA ALA A 60 21.25 -6.85 1.82
C ALA A 60 21.92 -6.07 2.97
N ARG A 61 22.10 -4.75 2.81
CA ARG A 61 22.65 -3.87 3.85
C ARG A 61 21.82 -3.90 5.14
N MET A 62 20.50 -3.83 5.02
CA MET A 62 19.62 -3.93 6.20
C MET A 62 19.68 -5.32 6.82
N ARG A 63 19.86 -6.39 6.02
CA ARG A 63 20.00 -7.75 6.53
C ARG A 63 21.24 -7.86 7.41
N GLU A 64 22.37 -7.34 6.94
CA GLU A 64 23.62 -7.28 7.71
C GLU A 64 23.45 -6.47 9.00
N ALA A 65 22.84 -5.28 8.91
CA ALA A 65 22.58 -4.45 10.10
C ALA A 65 21.70 -5.17 11.15
N PHE A 66 20.76 -6.01 10.72
CA PHE A 66 19.98 -6.87 11.62
C PHE A 66 20.86 -7.91 12.33
N LEU A 67 21.75 -8.56 11.60
CA LEU A 67 22.69 -9.55 12.15
C LEU A 67 23.73 -8.90 13.08
N GLU A 68 24.12 -7.65 12.82
CA GLU A 68 24.99 -6.84 13.68
C GLU A 68 24.26 -6.22 14.87
N GLY A 69 22.94 -6.36 14.94
CA GLY A 69 22.15 -6.01 16.11
C GLY A 69 21.58 -4.59 16.13
N ILE A 70 21.30 -3.98 14.97
CA ILE A 70 20.59 -2.69 14.85
C ILE A 70 19.42 -2.56 15.84
N ALA A 71 19.28 -1.39 16.46
CA ALA A 71 18.16 -1.13 17.36
C ALA A 71 16.82 -1.13 16.61
N TRP A 72 15.76 -1.65 17.22
CA TRP A 72 14.41 -1.65 16.62
C TRP A 72 13.90 -0.24 16.27
N GLY A 73 14.22 0.75 17.10
CA GLY A 73 13.86 2.15 16.85
C GLY A 73 14.54 2.70 15.59
N GLU A 74 15.81 2.36 15.39
CA GLU A 74 16.58 2.79 14.22
C GLU A 74 16.11 2.09 12.94
N ALA A 75 15.91 0.76 12.99
CA ALA A 75 15.34 0.02 11.86
C ALA A 75 13.96 0.57 11.43
N LYS A 76 13.09 0.90 12.39
CA LYS A 76 11.78 1.52 12.12
C LYS A 76 11.89 2.94 11.58
N LYS A 77 12.89 3.71 12.03
CA LYS A 77 13.15 5.06 11.53
C LYS A 77 13.60 5.02 10.07
N GLN A 78 14.58 4.18 9.73
CA GLN A 78 15.01 4.00 8.34
C GLN A 78 13.85 3.52 7.46
N LEU A 79 13.04 2.56 7.95
CA LEU A 79 11.85 2.11 7.23
C LEU A 79 10.86 3.25 6.95
N PHE A 80 10.66 4.13 7.92
CA PHE A 80 9.83 5.33 7.73
C PHE A 80 10.41 6.26 6.66
N GLU A 81 11.72 6.54 6.70
CA GLU A 81 12.38 7.42 5.74
C GLU A 81 12.27 6.88 4.31
N LEU A 82 12.54 5.58 4.13
CA LEU A 82 12.42 4.88 2.85
C LEU A 82 10.99 4.99 2.28
N ILE A 83 9.99 4.58 3.06
CA ILE A 83 8.60 4.58 2.60
C ILE A 83 8.09 6.01 2.40
N ASN A 84 8.44 6.94 3.30
CA ASN A 84 7.99 8.32 3.18
C ASN A 84 8.56 9.00 1.93
N GLY A 85 9.84 8.78 1.63
CA GLY A 85 10.49 9.31 0.43
C GLY A 85 9.82 8.81 -0.85
N GLN A 86 9.57 7.50 -0.95
CA GLN A 86 8.90 6.92 -2.13
C GLN A 86 7.44 7.35 -2.29
N LEU A 87 6.75 7.65 -1.18
CA LEU A 87 5.35 8.04 -1.19
C LEU A 87 5.13 9.56 -1.30
N ALA A 88 6.17 10.39 -1.25
CA ALA A 88 6.04 11.85 -1.23
C ALA A 88 5.26 12.37 -2.46
N ASP A 89 5.78 12.12 -3.67
CA ASP A 89 5.16 12.58 -4.91
C ASP A 89 3.75 12.00 -5.12
N ALA A 90 3.55 10.74 -4.74
CA ALA A 90 2.25 10.08 -4.84
C ALA A 90 1.23 10.68 -3.85
N ARG A 91 1.69 11.08 -2.65
CA ARG A 91 0.87 11.76 -1.65
C ARG A 91 0.48 13.16 -2.09
N ASP A 92 1.39 13.90 -2.72
CA ASP A 92 1.10 15.23 -3.27
C ASP A 92 0.07 15.14 -4.41
N ASN A 93 0.24 14.17 -5.31
CA ASN A 93 -0.76 13.89 -6.34
C ASN A 93 -2.11 13.47 -5.76
N TYR A 94 -2.11 12.62 -4.73
CA TYR A 94 -3.34 12.24 -4.04
C TYR A 94 -4.04 13.47 -3.44
N GLN A 95 -3.31 14.36 -2.77
CA GLN A 95 -3.88 15.58 -2.19
C GLN A 95 -4.42 16.53 -3.28
N ARG A 96 -3.67 16.71 -4.37
CA ARG A 96 -4.13 17.48 -5.53
C ARG A 96 -5.46 16.94 -6.06
N LEU A 97 -5.59 15.63 -6.21
CA LEU A 97 -6.82 14.98 -6.67
C LEU A 97 -7.97 15.15 -5.67
N MET A 98 -7.71 14.96 -4.37
CA MET A 98 -8.74 15.13 -3.33
C MET A 98 -9.23 16.58 -3.23
N ASN A 99 -8.38 17.55 -3.58
CA ASN A 99 -8.74 18.97 -3.65
C ASN A 99 -9.46 19.35 -4.95
N ASP A 100 -9.52 18.46 -5.94
CA ASP A 100 -10.28 18.63 -7.18
C ASP A 100 -11.23 17.43 -7.43
N PRO A 101 -12.34 17.35 -6.67
CA PRO A 101 -13.33 16.28 -6.86
C PRO A 101 -13.97 16.29 -8.26
N GLY A 102 -14.04 17.45 -8.91
CA GLY A 102 -14.61 17.59 -10.26
C GLY A 102 -13.77 16.86 -11.30
N HIS A 103 -12.45 16.96 -11.22
CA HIS A 103 -11.55 16.17 -12.06
C HIS A 103 -11.76 14.66 -11.87
N ILE A 104 -11.86 14.18 -10.62
CA ILE A 104 -12.10 12.76 -10.33
C ILE A 104 -13.41 12.30 -10.98
N GLU A 105 -14.50 13.04 -10.79
CA GLU A 105 -15.81 12.71 -11.34
C GLU A 105 -15.78 12.65 -12.88
N ASN A 106 -15.10 13.61 -13.52
CA ASN A 106 -14.94 13.62 -14.97
C ASN A 106 -14.18 12.40 -15.50
N VAL A 107 -13.12 11.99 -14.81
CA VAL A 107 -12.36 10.77 -15.14
C VAL A 107 -13.24 9.52 -14.97
N LEU A 108 -13.98 9.42 -13.87
CA LEU A 108 -14.89 8.30 -13.60
C LEU A 108 -16.01 8.21 -14.65
N ARG A 109 -16.64 9.34 -15.01
CA ARG A 109 -17.67 9.38 -16.07
C ARG A 109 -17.12 8.95 -17.42
N SER A 110 -15.94 9.44 -17.78
CA SER A 110 -15.28 9.07 -19.04
C SER A 110 -14.93 7.57 -19.08
N GLY A 111 -14.52 6.99 -17.95
CA GLY A 111 -14.36 5.54 -17.79
C GLY A 111 -15.68 4.78 -17.93
N ALA A 112 -16.74 5.26 -17.28
CA ALA A 112 -18.06 4.65 -17.33
C ALA A 112 -18.66 4.65 -18.73
N LEU A 113 -18.48 5.72 -19.52
CA LEU A 113 -18.92 5.79 -20.91
C LEU A 113 -18.24 4.72 -21.78
N ARG A 114 -16.91 4.59 -21.68
CA ARG A 114 -16.15 3.55 -22.40
C ARG A 114 -16.57 2.13 -21.99
N ALA A 115 -16.76 1.89 -20.69
CA ALA A 115 -17.23 0.60 -20.19
C ALA A 115 -18.68 0.30 -20.65
N ARG A 116 -19.53 1.33 -20.72
CA ARG A 116 -20.94 1.20 -21.14
C ARG A 116 -21.06 0.82 -22.61
N GLU A 117 -20.19 1.31 -23.47
CA GLU A 117 -20.16 0.95 -24.88
C GLU A 117 -20.01 -0.57 -25.08
N GLN A 118 -19.06 -1.19 -24.37
CA GLN A 118 -18.84 -2.64 -24.45
C GLN A 118 -19.93 -3.44 -23.73
N SER A 119 -20.28 -3.05 -22.50
CA SER A 119 -21.24 -3.78 -21.68
C SER A 119 -22.67 -3.73 -22.24
N SER A 120 -23.07 -2.64 -22.88
CA SER A 120 -24.41 -2.52 -23.48
C SER A 120 -24.62 -3.52 -24.62
N GLN A 121 -23.61 -3.71 -25.48
CA GLN A 121 -23.64 -4.69 -26.56
C GLN A 121 -23.71 -6.14 -26.03
N LEU A 122 -22.92 -6.44 -24.99
CA LEU A 122 -23.00 -7.74 -24.33
C LEU A 122 -24.37 -7.97 -23.68
N LEU A 123 -24.88 -6.97 -22.96
CA LEU A 123 -26.16 -7.07 -22.27
C LEU A 123 -27.32 -7.23 -23.25
N ALA A 124 -27.27 -6.59 -24.41
CA ALA A 124 -28.28 -6.78 -25.47
C ALA A 124 -28.35 -8.25 -25.93
N ARG A 125 -27.20 -8.87 -26.22
CA ARG A 125 -27.12 -10.30 -26.59
C ARG A 125 -27.61 -11.22 -25.49
N VAL A 126 -27.23 -10.94 -24.24
CA VAL A 126 -27.69 -11.72 -23.07
C VAL A 126 -29.21 -11.63 -22.95
N ARG A 127 -29.77 -10.41 -23.03
CA ARG A 127 -31.21 -10.17 -22.94
C ARG A 127 -31.99 -10.91 -24.02
N GLU A 128 -31.50 -10.91 -25.25
CA GLU A 128 -32.08 -11.68 -26.35
C GLU A 128 -32.04 -13.19 -26.05
N ALA A 129 -30.88 -13.71 -25.63
CA ALA A 129 -30.71 -15.13 -25.33
C ALA A 129 -31.61 -15.63 -24.18
N VAL A 130 -31.96 -14.77 -23.22
CA VAL A 130 -32.86 -15.11 -22.10
C VAL A 130 -34.32 -14.66 -22.30
N GLY A 131 -34.67 -14.20 -23.51
CA GLY A 131 -36.04 -13.83 -23.86
C GLY A 131 -36.53 -12.49 -23.26
N ILE A 132 -35.63 -11.64 -22.75
CA ILE A 132 -35.96 -10.30 -22.24
C ILE A 132 -35.83 -9.29 -23.40
N GLY A 133 -36.81 -9.28 -24.29
CA GLY A 133 -36.87 -8.40 -25.47
C GLY A 133 -38.14 -7.58 -25.55
N ALA A 134 -38.22 -6.69 -26.54
CA ALA A 134 -39.50 -6.05 -26.88
C ALA A 134 -40.50 -7.14 -27.35
N ILE A 135 -41.75 -7.02 -26.93
CA ILE A 135 -42.83 -7.89 -27.41
C ILE A 135 -42.99 -7.61 -28.90
N ARG A 136 -42.75 -8.62 -29.72
CA ARG A 136 -42.98 -8.58 -31.18
C ARG A 136 -44.44 -8.91 -31.47
#